data_AF-A0A2V2FM09-F1
#
_entry.id   AF-A0A2V2FM09-F1
#
_cell.length_a   1.000
_cell.length_b   1.000
_cell.length_c   1.000
_cell.angle_alpha   90.00
_cell.angle_beta   90.00
_cell.angle_gamma   90.00
#
_symmetry.space_group_name_H-M   'P 1'
#
loop_
_entity.id
_entity.type
_entity.pdbx_description
1 polymer ?
#
loop_
_entity_poly.entity_id
_entity_poly.type
_entity_poly.pdbx_seq_one_letter_code
_entity_poly.pdbx_strand_id
1 'polypeptide(L)'
;MPLYHGSPQGGIGMLQPSLSQHGKAYVYFSTNPVIAAMYAFNPLPAPHAFFPYGFDREGRLIYEEYYEGQFEQLYGRREGFLYECDNVPDAFNPTQIPHVLVSAAPVPVSRCTRIPDVAEYLRARAGEGKLRIFLYEEMRALGRLPRITRMIREDMKAQRLCEHPEHPLSKFYRAHFPELFEETERMK
;
A
#
# COMPACT_ATOMS: atom_id res chain seq x y z
N MET A 1 -2.50 11.24 -20.29
CA MET A 1 -1.60 10.19 -19.74
C MET A 1 -2.48 9.17 -19.06
N PRO A 2 -2.21 7.86 -19.24
CA PRO A 2 -2.99 6.81 -18.58
C PRO A 2 -2.87 6.90 -17.07
N LEU A 3 -3.93 6.47 -16.38
CA LEU A 3 -3.89 6.16 -14.95
C LEU A 3 -3.74 4.67 -14.73
N TYR A 4 -3.03 4.31 -13.67
CA TYR A 4 -2.63 2.94 -13.38
C TYR A 4 -3.38 2.38 -12.18
N HIS A 5 -3.81 1.11 -12.25
CA HIS A 5 -4.44 0.39 -11.15
C HIS A 5 -3.72 -0.95 -10.95
N GLY A 6 -3.33 -1.27 -9.72
CA GLY A 6 -2.78 -2.58 -9.37
C GLY A 6 -3.85 -3.47 -8.76
N SER A 7 -3.85 -4.75 -9.13
CA SER A 7 -4.76 -5.75 -8.58
C SER A 7 -4.09 -7.12 -8.51
N PRO A 8 -4.46 -7.98 -7.54
CA PRO A 8 -4.06 -9.38 -7.54
C PRO A 8 -4.83 -10.19 -8.59
N GLN A 9 -5.93 -9.66 -9.12
CA GLN A 9 -6.81 -10.35 -10.06
C GLN A 9 -6.55 -9.90 -11.49
N GLY A 10 -6.32 -10.87 -12.38
CA GLY A 10 -6.22 -10.69 -13.83
C GLY A 10 -7.58 -10.69 -14.53
N GLY A 11 -7.59 -10.35 -15.82
CA GLY A 11 -8.79 -10.47 -16.67
C GLY A 11 -9.89 -9.44 -16.43
N ILE A 12 -9.65 -8.41 -15.61
CA ILE A 12 -10.60 -7.31 -15.40
C ILE A 12 -10.68 -6.44 -16.67
N GLY A 13 -11.85 -6.41 -17.31
CA GLY A 13 -12.13 -5.51 -18.45
C GLY A 13 -12.75 -4.17 -18.03
N MET A 14 -13.35 -4.11 -16.84
CA MET A 14 -13.94 -2.90 -16.27
C MET A 14 -13.76 -2.90 -14.76
N LEU A 15 -13.07 -1.88 -14.25
CA LEU A 15 -12.87 -1.67 -12.82
C LEU A 15 -14.15 -1.10 -12.21
N GLN A 16 -14.61 -1.71 -11.11
CA GLN A 16 -15.82 -1.31 -10.40
C GLN A 16 -15.46 -0.59 -9.09
N PRO A 17 -16.14 0.52 -8.75
CA PRO A 17 -15.93 1.18 -7.46
C PRO A 17 -16.24 0.25 -6.29
N SER A 18 -15.37 0.23 -5.28
CA SER A 18 -15.54 -0.55 -4.05
C SER A 18 -15.44 0.33 -2.80
N LEU A 19 -16.09 -0.09 -1.71
CA LEU A 19 -16.07 0.66 -0.45
C LEU A 19 -14.64 0.94 0.00
N SER A 20 -14.33 2.23 0.21
CA SER A 20 -13.03 2.71 0.64
C SER A 20 -12.99 3.07 2.12
N GLN A 21 -11.79 3.37 2.63
CA GLN A 21 -11.58 3.90 3.99
C GLN A 21 -12.30 5.24 4.25
N HIS A 22 -12.69 5.95 3.18
CA HIS A 22 -13.42 7.22 3.28
C HIS A 22 -14.95 7.04 3.28
N GLY A 23 -15.45 5.80 3.41
CA GLY A 23 -16.88 5.49 3.47
C GLY A 23 -17.62 5.65 2.14
N LYS A 24 -16.90 5.92 1.04
CA LYS A 24 -17.44 6.05 -0.33
C LYS A 24 -16.86 4.96 -1.23
N ALA A 25 -17.61 4.57 -2.25
CA ALA A 25 -17.15 3.61 -3.24
C ALA A 25 -16.27 4.29 -4.30
N TYR A 26 -15.05 3.78 -4.50
CA TYR A 26 -14.09 4.32 -5.45
C TYR A 26 -13.31 3.23 -6.17
N VAL A 27 -12.87 3.52 -7.39
CA VAL A 27 -11.73 2.86 -8.03
C VAL A 27 -10.49 3.71 -7.75
N TYR A 28 -9.44 3.10 -7.20
CA TYR A 28 -8.18 3.77 -6.92
C TYR A 28 -7.20 3.64 -8.09
N PHE A 29 -6.52 4.73 -8.37
CA PHE A 29 -5.52 4.85 -9.41
C PHE A 29 -4.25 5.50 -8.91
N SER A 30 -3.19 5.37 -9.68
CA SER A 30 -2.00 6.19 -9.58
C SER A 30 -1.60 6.78 -10.92
N THR A 31 -1.00 7.96 -10.93
CA THR A 31 -0.27 8.46 -12.10
C THR A 31 1.11 7.79 -12.24
N ASN A 32 1.55 7.00 -11.24
CA ASN A 32 2.83 6.30 -11.22
C ASN A 32 2.60 4.78 -11.26
N PRO A 33 3.07 4.06 -12.28
CA PRO A 33 2.86 2.61 -12.40
C PRO A 33 3.54 1.81 -11.28
N VAL A 34 4.61 2.34 -10.68
CA VAL A 34 5.31 1.67 -9.57
C VAL A 34 4.49 1.71 -8.29
N ILE A 35 3.80 2.83 -8.02
CA ILE A 35 2.85 2.94 -6.90
C ILE A 35 1.68 1.99 -7.14
N ALA A 36 1.10 2.00 -8.35
CA ALA A 36 0.01 1.10 -8.69
C ALA A 36 0.42 -0.37 -8.52
N ALA A 37 1.62 -0.77 -8.92
CA ALA A 37 2.10 -2.14 -8.74
C ALA A 37 2.16 -2.58 -7.26
N MET A 38 2.43 -1.68 -6.31
CA MET A 38 2.36 -2.00 -4.88
C MET A 38 0.93 -2.32 -4.41
N TYR A 39 -0.09 -1.80 -5.09
CA TYR A 39 -1.49 -2.13 -4.81
C TYR A 39 -1.93 -3.50 -5.32
N ALA A 40 -1.07 -4.22 -6.04
CA ALA A 40 -1.35 -5.59 -6.45
C ALA A 40 -1.57 -6.56 -5.27
N PHE A 41 -1.14 -6.20 -4.06
CA PHE A 41 -1.44 -6.97 -2.87
C PHE A 41 -1.62 -6.11 -1.63
N ASN A 42 -2.73 -6.30 -0.94
CA ASN A 42 -3.00 -5.73 0.37
C ASN A 42 -3.12 -6.88 1.38
N PRO A 43 -2.33 -6.89 2.47
CA PRO A 43 -2.42 -7.93 3.49
C PRO A 43 -3.69 -7.81 4.37
N LEU A 44 -4.44 -6.72 4.23
CA LEU A 44 -5.66 -6.46 4.99
C LEU A 44 -6.92 -6.58 4.11
N PRO A 45 -8.05 -7.05 4.66
CA PRO A 45 -9.32 -7.02 3.94
C PRO A 45 -9.80 -5.58 3.75
N ALA A 46 -10.43 -5.31 2.60
CA ALA A 46 -11.09 -4.04 2.35
C ALA A 46 -12.14 -3.74 3.45
N PRO A 47 -12.30 -2.46 3.86
CA PRO A 47 -11.65 -1.28 3.30
C PRO A 47 -10.24 -1.00 3.85
N HIS A 48 -9.76 -1.76 4.83
CA HIS A 48 -8.46 -1.50 5.46
C HIS A 48 -7.30 -1.75 4.51
N ALA A 49 -6.21 -1.00 4.65
CA ALA A 49 -5.04 -1.14 3.79
C ALA A 49 -3.73 -0.92 4.52
N PHE A 50 -2.70 -1.64 4.08
CA PHE A 50 -1.34 -1.49 4.57
C PHE A 50 -0.37 -1.46 3.39
N PHE A 51 0.11 -0.25 3.05
CA PHE A 51 1.03 -0.01 1.95
C PHE A 51 2.19 0.86 2.46
N PRO A 52 3.34 0.25 2.81
CA PRO A 52 4.42 0.93 3.53
C PRO A 52 5.37 1.66 2.56
N TYR A 53 4.78 2.51 1.71
CA TYR A 53 5.50 3.40 0.82
C TYR A 53 5.31 4.86 1.24
N GLY A 54 6.19 5.72 0.76
CA GLY A 54 6.08 7.16 0.96
C GLY A 54 6.94 7.90 -0.04
N PHE A 55 7.26 9.15 0.29
CA PHE A 55 8.13 9.98 -0.51
C PHE A 55 9.23 10.56 0.38
N ASP A 56 10.46 10.60 -0.12
CA ASP A 56 11.53 11.30 0.57
C ASP A 56 11.39 12.84 0.41
N ARG A 57 12.35 13.59 0.97
CA ARG A 57 12.32 15.06 0.95
C ARG A 57 12.41 15.63 -0.47
N GLU A 58 12.97 14.86 -1.40
CA GLU A 58 13.09 15.22 -2.82
C GLU A 58 11.87 14.75 -3.64
N GLY A 59 10.86 14.17 -2.99
CA GLY A 59 9.65 13.66 -3.65
C GLY A 59 9.85 12.33 -4.38
N ARG A 60 10.96 11.62 -4.14
CA ARG A 60 11.21 10.31 -4.76
C ARG A 60 10.42 9.24 -4.01
N LEU A 61 9.87 8.30 -4.77
CA LEU A 61 9.12 7.18 -4.21
C LEU A 61 10.05 6.27 -3.40
N ILE A 62 9.65 5.99 -2.16
CA ILE A 62 10.36 5.08 -1.26
C ILE A 62 9.42 3.99 -0.75
N TYR A 63 9.95 2.80 -0.53
CA TYR A 63 9.33 1.73 0.22
C TYR A 63 10.18 1.48 1.47
N GLU A 64 9.54 1.27 2.62
CA GLU A 64 10.24 1.06 3.90
C GLU A 64 9.72 -0.21 4.57
N GLU A 65 10.60 -1.15 4.91
CA GLU A 65 10.23 -2.28 5.77
C GLU A 65 9.99 -1.80 7.21
N TYR A 66 8.83 -2.13 7.77
CA TYR A 66 8.52 -1.79 9.17
C TYR A 66 8.90 -2.92 10.13
N TYR A 67 8.96 -4.15 9.61
CA TYR A 67 9.42 -5.36 10.30
C TYR A 67 10.26 -6.22 9.34
N GLU A 68 11.05 -7.13 9.90
CA GLU A 68 11.98 -7.99 9.15
C GLU A 68 11.24 -8.85 8.12
N GLY A 69 11.69 -8.82 6.86
CA GLY A 69 11.14 -9.63 5.78
C GLY A 69 9.78 -9.17 5.22
N GLN A 70 9.27 -8.00 5.64
CA GLN A 70 8.00 -7.45 5.18
C GLN A 70 7.88 -7.39 3.65
N PHE A 71 8.90 -6.92 2.93
CA PHE A 71 8.88 -6.79 1.48
C PHE A 71 8.66 -8.12 0.78
N GLU A 72 9.39 -9.15 1.21
CA GLU A 72 9.21 -10.51 0.69
C GLU A 72 7.86 -11.11 1.07
N GLN A 73 7.41 -10.89 2.32
CA GLN A 73 6.09 -11.37 2.75
C GLN A 73 4.95 -10.76 1.91
N LEU A 74 5.03 -9.46 1.63
CA LEU A 74 4.01 -8.75 0.87
C LEU A 74 4.07 -9.07 -0.62
N TYR A 75 5.25 -9.11 -1.24
CA TYR A 75 5.35 -9.12 -2.70
C TYR A 75 6.07 -10.34 -3.30
N GLY A 76 6.83 -11.09 -2.50
CA GLY A 76 7.64 -12.20 -2.99
C GLY A 76 6.79 -13.33 -3.55
N ARG A 77 7.16 -13.84 -4.74
CA ARG A 77 6.48 -14.94 -5.46
C ARG A 77 4.99 -14.68 -5.69
N ARG A 78 4.58 -13.42 -5.64
CA ARG A 78 3.18 -13.03 -5.77
C ARG A 78 2.95 -12.46 -7.16
N GLU A 79 2.00 -13.05 -7.86
CA GLU A 79 1.52 -12.51 -9.11
C GLU A 79 0.68 -11.25 -8.86
N GLY A 80 0.80 -10.28 -9.76
CA GLY A 80 -0.03 -9.08 -9.79
C GLY A 80 -0.34 -8.64 -11.21
N PHE A 81 -1.26 -7.70 -11.33
CA PHE A 81 -1.69 -7.16 -12.61
C PHE A 81 -1.68 -5.64 -12.54
N LEU A 82 -1.03 -5.02 -13.51
CA LEU A 82 -1.00 -3.58 -13.68
C LEU A 82 -1.93 -3.20 -14.84
N TYR A 83 -3.00 -2.51 -14.50
CA TYR A 83 -4.00 -2.03 -15.43
C TYR A 83 -3.72 -0.58 -15.80
N GLU A 84 -3.81 -0.27 -17.08
CA GLU A 84 -3.73 1.09 -17.63
C GLU A 84 -5.12 1.49 -18.11
N CYS A 85 -5.55 2.69 -17.72
CA CYS A 85 -6.84 3.26 -18.06
C CYS A 85 -6.64 4.64 -18.68
N ASP A 86 -6.91 4.76 -19.97
CA ASP A 86 -6.70 6.01 -20.72
C ASP A 86 -7.79 7.06 -20.43
N ASN A 87 -9.00 6.59 -20.10
CA ASN A 87 -10.18 7.43 -19.93
C ASN A 87 -10.79 7.20 -18.56
N VAL A 88 -10.26 7.92 -17.55
CA VAL A 88 -10.80 7.87 -16.19
C VAL A 88 -11.71 9.09 -15.95
N PRO A 89 -13.03 8.90 -15.82
CA PRO A 89 -13.96 9.99 -15.61
C PRO A 89 -13.78 10.60 -14.21
N ASP A 90 -13.85 11.92 -14.13
CA ASP A 90 -13.87 12.70 -12.89
C ASP A 90 -12.78 12.29 -11.88
N ALA A 91 -11.56 12.03 -12.36
CA ALA A 91 -10.46 11.61 -11.49
C ALA A 91 -10.06 12.74 -10.52
N PHE A 92 -10.05 12.47 -9.22
CA PHE A 92 -9.64 13.43 -8.19
C PHE A 92 -8.85 12.77 -7.05
N ASN A 93 -8.17 13.55 -6.20
CA ASN A 93 -7.37 13.02 -5.10
C ASN A 93 -8.01 13.34 -3.73
N PRO A 94 -8.68 12.38 -3.07
CA PRO A 94 -9.23 12.56 -1.73
C PRO A 94 -8.22 12.26 -0.61
N THR A 95 -7.09 11.61 -0.92
CA THR A 95 -6.15 11.08 0.10
C THR A 95 -5.05 12.08 0.47
N GLN A 96 -4.84 13.10 -0.36
CA GLN A 96 -3.69 14.02 -0.32
C GLN A 96 -2.33 13.32 -0.52
N ILE A 97 -2.32 12.03 -0.86
CA ILE A 97 -1.11 11.28 -1.17
C ILE A 97 -0.70 11.61 -2.61
N PRO A 98 0.57 11.99 -2.88
CA PRO A 98 1.03 12.26 -4.22
C PRO A 98 0.73 11.10 -5.18
N HIS A 99 0.36 11.45 -6.40
CA HIS A 99 0.01 10.54 -7.49
C HIS A 99 -1.24 9.67 -7.30
N VAL A 100 -1.90 9.67 -6.13
CA VAL A 100 -3.12 8.88 -5.93
C VAL A 100 -4.33 9.64 -6.47
N LEU A 101 -5.15 8.95 -7.26
CA LEU A 101 -6.40 9.46 -7.80
C LEU A 101 -7.49 8.43 -7.58
N VAL A 102 -8.74 8.86 -7.56
CA VAL A 102 -9.90 7.99 -7.51
C VAL A 102 -10.94 8.40 -8.54
N SER A 103 -11.78 7.45 -8.94
CA SER A 103 -13.04 7.72 -9.65
C SER A 103 -14.19 7.02 -8.92
N ALA A 104 -15.35 7.67 -8.89
CA ALA A 104 -16.60 7.09 -8.36
C ALA A 104 -17.40 6.31 -9.43
N ALA A 105 -16.97 6.37 -10.69
CA ALA A 105 -17.63 5.66 -11.78
C ALA A 105 -16.85 4.40 -12.17
N PRO A 106 -17.53 3.40 -12.80
CA PRO A 106 -16.84 2.28 -13.44
C PRO A 106 -15.90 2.76 -14.54
N VAL A 107 -14.74 2.12 -14.66
CA VAL A 107 -13.69 2.53 -15.59
C VAL A 107 -13.27 1.38 -16.50
N PRO A 108 -13.38 1.51 -17.83
CA PRO A 108 -12.91 0.49 -18.75
C PRO A 108 -11.38 0.40 -18.73
N VAL A 109 -10.87 -0.83 -18.75
CA VAL A 109 -9.43 -1.09 -18.84
C VAL A 109 -8.98 -0.95 -20.29
N SER A 110 -7.91 -0.19 -20.52
CA SER A 110 -7.30 0.00 -21.84
C SER A 110 -6.22 -1.04 -22.12
N ARG A 111 -5.40 -1.36 -21.10
CA ARG A 111 -4.34 -2.37 -21.18
C ARG A 111 -4.13 -3.06 -19.85
N CYS A 112 -3.71 -4.32 -19.89
CA CYS A 112 -3.29 -5.07 -18.71
C CYS A 112 -1.89 -5.63 -18.94
N THR A 113 -1.00 -5.42 -17.97
CA THR A 113 0.33 -6.02 -17.91
C THR A 113 0.36 -6.98 -16.72
N ARG A 114 0.56 -8.27 -17.01
CA ARG A 114 0.79 -9.30 -15.99
C ARG A 114 2.19 -9.13 -15.38
N ILE A 115 2.27 -9.21 -14.06
CA ILE A 115 3.51 -9.17 -13.27
C ILE A 115 3.64 -10.53 -12.58
N PRO A 116 4.47 -11.45 -13.09
CA PRO A 116 4.60 -12.79 -12.53
C PRO A 116 5.08 -12.82 -11.07
N ASP A 117 6.00 -11.92 -10.72
CA ASP A 117 6.48 -11.70 -9.36
C ASP A 117 6.59 -10.18 -9.09
N VAL A 118 5.76 -9.70 -8.16
CA VAL A 118 5.70 -8.28 -7.81
C VAL A 118 6.99 -7.81 -7.12
N ALA A 119 7.64 -8.64 -6.32
CA ALA A 119 8.90 -8.29 -5.69
C ALA A 119 10.01 -8.11 -6.74
N GLU A 120 10.11 -9.02 -7.71
CA GLU A 120 11.07 -8.89 -8.82
C GLU A 120 10.80 -7.62 -9.64
N TYR A 121 9.54 -7.33 -9.96
CA TYR A 121 9.15 -6.10 -10.67
C TYR A 121 9.58 -4.86 -9.89
N LEU A 122 9.27 -4.76 -8.60
CA LEU A 122 9.60 -3.61 -7.76
C LEU A 122 11.13 -3.45 -7.61
N ARG A 123 11.88 -4.55 -7.48
CA ARG A 123 13.36 -4.53 -7.47
C ARG A 123 13.93 -4.01 -8.79
N ALA A 124 13.39 -4.43 -9.93
CA ALA A 124 13.82 -3.93 -11.23
C ALA A 124 13.58 -2.41 -11.34
N ARG A 125 12.41 -1.93 -10.89
CA ARG A 125 12.12 -0.49 -10.83
C ARG A 125 13.05 0.25 -9.87
N ALA A 126 13.49 -0.38 -8.79
CA ALA A 126 14.49 0.18 -7.89
C ALA A 126 15.88 0.27 -8.53
N GLY A 127 16.30 -0.75 -9.29
CA GLY A 127 17.54 -0.72 -10.09
C GLY A 127 17.55 0.38 -11.16
N GLU A 128 16.38 0.80 -11.64
CA GLU A 128 16.19 1.93 -12.55
C GLU A 128 16.09 3.29 -11.84
N GLY A 129 16.20 3.34 -10.50
CA GLY A 129 16.06 4.57 -9.72
C GLY A 129 14.63 5.12 -9.61
N LYS A 130 13.61 4.35 -10.00
CA LYS A 130 12.19 4.76 -9.92
C LYS A 130 11.56 4.52 -8.54
N LEU A 131 12.26 3.80 -7.68
CA LEU A 131 11.87 3.43 -6.32
C LEU A 131 13.13 3.26 -5.48
N ARG A 132 13.11 3.68 -4.21
CA ARG A 132 14.11 3.24 -3.22
C ARG A 132 13.47 2.30 -2.21
N ILE A 133 13.97 1.06 -2.13
CA ILE A 133 13.50 0.06 -1.17
C ILE A 133 14.45 0.03 0.02
N PHE A 134 14.01 0.47 1.21
CA PHE A 134 14.76 0.35 2.45
C PHE A 134 14.36 -0.96 3.15
N LEU A 135 15.25 -1.95 3.15
CA LEU A 135 15.05 -3.20 3.89
C LEU A 135 15.26 -2.97 5.40
N TYR A 136 14.79 -3.90 6.21
CA TYR A 136 14.64 -3.73 7.65
C TYR A 136 15.98 -3.44 8.36
N GLU A 137 17.05 -4.16 8.01
CA GLU A 137 18.38 -3.89 8.57
C GLU A 137 18.90 -2.50 8.19
N GLU A 138 18.56 -2.00 6.99
CA GLU A 138 18.88 -0.64 6.59
C GLU A 138 18.04 0.38 7.38
N MET A 139 16.74 0.13 7.55
CA MET A 139 15.85 0.95 8.37
C MET A 139 16.33 1.06 9.83
N ARG A 140 16.84 -0.05 10.38
CA ARG A 140 17.48 -0.13 11.70
C ARG A 140 18.77 0.69 11.74
N ALA A 141 19.70 0.44 10.82
CA ALA A 141 20.99 1.13 10.77
C ALA A 141 20.85 2.64 10.60
N LEU A 142 19.85 3.10 9.83
CA LEU A 142 19.54 4.51 9.65
C LEU A 142 18.73 5.14 10.79
N GLY A 143 18.37 4.36 11.83
CA GLY A 143 17.60 4.85 12.97
C GLY A 143 16.17 5.30 12.62
N ARG A 144 15.57 4.72 11.58
CA ARG A 144 14.23 5.12 11.09
C ARG A 144 13.08 4.38 11.80
N LEU A 145 13.35 3.22 12.39
CA LEU A 145 12.33 2.40 13.07
C LEU A 145 11.57 3.15 14.18
N PRO A 146 12.18 3.99 15.05
CA PRO A 146 11.44 4.73 16.07
C PRO A 146 10.31 5.62 15.51
N ARG A 147 10.50 6.19 14.30
CA ARG A 147 9.44 6.96 13.62
C ARG A 147 8.27 6.07 13.27
N ILE A 148 8.55 4.89 12.72
CA ILE A 148 7.56 3.90 12.31
C ILE A 148 6.79 3.38 13.53
N THR A 149 7.51 3.01 14.60
CA THR A 149 6.91 2.60 15.88
C THR A 149 5.97 3.66 16.44
N ARG A 150 6.37 4.94 16.41
CA ARG A 150 5.51 6.04 16.86
C ARG A 150 4.25 6.15 16.00
N MET A 151 4.38 6.12 14.68
CA MET A 151 3.25 6.20 13.74
C MET A 151 2.25 5.07 13.96
N ILE A 152 2.72 3.82 14.08
CA ILE A 152 1.86 2.65 14.35
C ILE A 152 1.18 2.78 15.71
N ARG A 153 1.88 3.27 16.73
CA ARG A 153 1.30 3.51 18.07
C ARG A 153 0.21 4.57 18.04
N GLU A 154 0.44 5.67 17.33
CA GLU A 154 -0.55 6.74 17.16
C GLU A 154 -1.79 6.22 16.43
N ASP A 155 -1.62 5.40 15.40
CA ASP A 155 -2.71 4.77 14.66
C ASP A 155 -3.52 3.78 15.53
N MET A 156 -2.83 2.93 16.30
CA MET A 156 -3.46 2.03 17.27
C MET A 156 -4.31 2.79 18.30
N LYS A 157 -3.83 3.93 18.79
CA LYS A 157 -4.56 4.78 19.75
C LYS A 157 -5.75 5.46 19.08
N ALA A 158 -5.56 6.09 17.92
CA ALA A 158 -6.60 6.81 17.20
C ALA A 158 -7.79 5.91 16.84
N GLN A 159 -7.52 4.66 16.44
CA GLN A 159 -8.53 3.68 16.06
C GLN A 159 -8.95 2.76 17.22
N ARG A 160 -8.43 2.97 18.44
CA ARG A 160 -8.71 2.15 19.64
C ARG A 160 -8.50 0.65 19.39
N LEU A 161 -7.48 0.29 18.60
CA LEU A 161 -7.27 -1.08 18.11
C LEU A 161 -7.06 -2.09 19.23
N CYS A 162 -6.39 -1.68 20.30
CA CYS A 162 -6.18 -2.53 21.49
C CYS A 162 -7.50 -2.86 22.21
N GLU A 163 -8.61 -2.16 21.98
CA GLU A 163 -9.93 -2.49 22.56
C GLU A 163 -10.75 -3.42 21.65
N HIS A 164 -10.33 -3.58 20.40
CA HIS A 164 -11.02 -4.36 19.39
C HIS A 164 -10.06 -5.42 18.82
N PRO A 165 -9.75 -6.50 19.59
CA PRO A 165 -8.79 -7.52 19.15
C PRO A 165 -9.24 -8.27 17.89
N GLU A 166 -10.54 -8.28 17.60
CA GLU A 166 -11.09 -8.89 16.39
C GLU A 166 -10.89 -8.07 15.13
N HIS A 167 -10.58 -6.78 15.25
CA HIS A 167 -10.40 -5.89 14.11
C HIS A 167 -9.20 -6.34 13.25
N PRO A 168 -9.31 -6.38 11.91
CA PRO A 168 -8.24 -6.90 11.05
C PRO A 168 -6.89 -6.22 11.27
N LEU A 169 -6.89 -4.89 11.45
CA LEU A 169 -5.67 -4.13 11.73
C LEU A 169 -5.07 -4.46 13.11
N SER A 170 -5.91 -4.76 14.12
CA SER A 170 -5.44 -5.21 15.43
C SER A 170 -4.74 -6.56 15.35
N LYS A 171 -5.32 -7.52 14.60
CA LYS A 171 -4.70 -8.83 14.34
C LYS A 171 -3.37 -8.67 13.63
N PHE A 172 -3.33 -7.82 12.60
CA PHE A 172 -2.12 -7.54 11.84
C PHE A 172 -1.02 -6.91 12.71
N TYR A 173 -1.32 -5.86 13.47
CA TYR A 173 -0.33 -5.22 14.33
C TYR A 173 0.12 -6.10 15.49
N ARG A 174 -0.77 -6.90 16.09
CA ARG A 174 -0.39 -7.88 17.11
C ARG A 174 0.55 -8.95 16.56
N ALA A 175 0.35 -9.40 15.32
CA ALA A 175 1.19 -10.41 14.70
C ALA A 175 2.58 -9.88 14.30
N HIS A 176 2.66 -8.65 13.80
CA HIS A 176 3.90 -8.09 13.25
C HIS A 176 4.66 -7.15 14.19
N PHE A 177 3.99 -6.60 15.20
CA PHE A 177 4.56 -5.68 16.20
C PHE A 177 4.10 -6.05 17.62
N PRO A 178 4.29 -7.30 18.09
CA PRO A 178 3.72 -7.80 19.34
C PRO A 178 4.14 -6.96 20.56
N GLU A 179 5.43 -6.63 20.69
CA GLU A 179 5.96 -5.82 21.79
C GLU A 179 5.31 -4.42 21.81
N LEU A 180 5.23 -3.75 20.65
CA LEU A 180 4.60 -2.44 20.53
C LEU A 180 3.10 -2.48 20.86
N PHE A 181 2.41 -3.56 20.45
CA PHE A 181 0.99 -3.75 20.74
C PHE A 181 0.76 -3.90 22.24
N GLU A 182 1.54 -4.74 22.92
CA GLU A 182 1.48 -4.93 24.37
C GLU A 182 1.79 -3.65 25.15
N GLU A 183 2.85 -2.93 24.76
CA GLU A 183 3.18 -1.62 25.36
C GLU A 183 2.00 -0.65 25.24
N THR A 184 1.38 -0.57 24.06
CA THR A 184 0.29 0.36 23.80
C THR A 184 -0.97 -0.02 24.58
N GLU A 185 -1.24 -1.31 24.74
CA GLU A 185 -2.34 -1.82 25.54
C GLU A 185 -2.18 -1.48 27.03
N ARG A 186 -0.96 -1.54 27.56
CA ARG A 186 -0.64 -1.19 28.97
C ARG A 186 -0.69 0.31 29.27
N MET A 187 -0.64 1.17 28.25
CA MET A 187 -0.71 2.62 28.39
C MET A 187 -2.15 3.18 28.42
N LYS A 188 -3.17 2.32 28.41
CA LYS A 188 -4.57 2.68 28.60
C LYS A 188 -4.86 3.04 30.06
#